data_AF-A0A327RJ99-F1
#
_entry.id   AF-A0A327RJ99-F1
#
_cell.length_a   1.000
_cell.length_b   1.000
_cell.length_c   1.000
_cell.angle_alpha   90.00
_cell.angle_beta   90.00
_cell.angle_gamma   90.00
#
_symmetry.space_group_name_H-M   'P 1'
#
loop_
_entity.id
_entity.type
_entity.pdbx_description
1 polymer ?
#
loop_
_entity_poly.entity_id
_entity_poly.type
_entity_poly.pdbx_seq_one_letter_code
_entity_poly.pdbx_strand_id
1 'polypeptide(L)' 'MQYNQVKTRQQIAIEYGISPRTLRRWLKQNNIILPCRLLCPKEQSIIYKTFGYPGLTL' A
#
# COMPACT_ATOMS: atom_id res chain seq x y z
N MET A 1 -6.49 4.89 15.84
CA MET A 1 -7.26 3.85 15.11
C MET A 1 -6.28 2.79 14.63
N GLN A 2 -6.41 1.57 15.13
CA GLN A 2 -5.46 0.49 14.86
C GLN A 2 -5.87 -0.27 13.60
N TYR A 3 -5.18 -0.03 12.49
CA TYR A 3 -5.38 -0.75 11.22
C TYR A 3 -4.77 -2.16 11.31
N ASN A 4 -5.45 -3.06 12.04
CA ASN A 4 -5.01 -4.45 12.23
C ASN A 4 -5.48 -5.40 11.11
N GLN A 5 -6.12 -4.87 10.07
CA GLN A 5 -6.66 -5.68 8.97
C GLN A 5 -5.61 -5.88 7.88
N VAL A 6 -5.51 -7.11 7.37
CA VAL A 6 -4.70 -7.42 6.19
C VAL A 6 -5.33 -6.78 4.95
N LYS A 7 -4.50 -6.29 4.01
CA LYS A 7 -4.98 -5.62 2.79
C LYS A 7 -4.35 -6.20 1.54
N THR A 8 -5.12 -6.22 0.46
CA THR A 8 -4.61 -6.45 -0.89
C THR A 8 -3.91 -5.18 -1.40
N ARG A 9 -3.03 -5.34 -2.40
CA ARG A 9 -2.47 -4.20 -3.13
C ARG A 9 -3.54 -3.36 -3.83
N GLN A 10 -4.66 -3.98 -4.21
CA GLN A 10 -5.77 -3.26 -4.82
C GLN A 10 -6.44 -2.32 -3.81
N GLN A 11 -6.70 -2.76 -2.59
CA GLN A 11 -7.22 -1.90 -1.53
C GLN A 11 -6.28 -0.75 -1.21
N ILE A 12 -4.97 -1.01 -1.10
CA ILE A 12 -3.99 0.05 -0.88
C ILE A 12 -3.99 1.04 -2.06
N ALA A 13 -4.05 0.56 -3.30
CA ALA A 13 -4.10 1.44 -4.46
C ALA A 13 -5.36 2.33 -4.47
N ILE A 14 -6.50 1.79 -4.07
CA ILE A 14 -7.76 2.53 -3.90
C ILE A 14 -7.60 3.64 -2.85
N GLU A 15 -6.96 3.35 -1.71
CA GLU A 15 -6.70 4.35 -0.66
C GLU A 15 -5.87 5.53 -1.17
N TYR A 16 -4.97 5.29 -2.11
CA TYR A 16 -4.18 6.32 -2.78
C TYR A 16 -4.86 6.96 -4.00
N GLY A 17 -6.06 6.51 -4.39
CA GLY A 17 -6.74 6.97 -5.60
C GLY A 17 -6.01 6.61 -6.90
N ILE A 18 -5.22 5.54 -6.90
CA ILE A 18 -4.41 5.11 -8.06
C ILE A 18 -4.76 3.69 -8.52
N SER A 19 -4.34 3.34 -9.73
CA SER A 19 -4.43 1.97 -10.21
C SER A 19 -3.42 1.03 -9.48
N PRO A 20 -3.71 -0.27 -9.33
CA PRO A 20 -2.75 -1.25 -8.81
C PRO A 20 -1.45 -1.31 -9.63
N ARG A 21 -1.52 -1.02 -10.94
CA ARG A 21 -0.35 -0.94 -11.83
C ARG A 21 0.56 0.22 -11.45
N THR A 22 0.00 1.37 -11.10
CA THR A 22 0.73 2.54 -10.60
C THR A 22 1.42 2.21 -9.28
N LEU A 23 0.69 1.62 -8.33
CA LEU A 23 1.27 1.18 -7.05
C LEU A 23 2.44 0.21 -7.26
N ARG A 24 2.29 -0.78 -8.16
CA ARG A 24 3.39 -1.70 -8.49
C ARG A 24 4.63 -0.98 -9.04
N ARG A 25 4.45 0.05 -9.87
CA ARG A 25 5.56 0.86 -10.40
C ARG A 25 6.26 1.64 -9.29
N TRP A 26 5.51 2.28 -8.39
CA TRP A 26 6.07 2.99 -7.24
C TRP A 26 6.90 2.08 -6.35
N LEU A 27 6.36 0.90 -6.00
CA LEU A 27 7.09 -0.11 -5.21
C LEU A 27 8.39 -0.51 -5.91
N LYS A 28 8.35 -0.77 -7.23
CA LYS A 28 9.54 -1.11 -8.00
C LYS A 28 10.57 0.02 -8.04
N GLN A 29 10.14 1.26 -8.28
CA GLN A 29 11.03 2.43 -8.35
C GLN A 29 11.71 2.73 -7.02
N ASN A 30 11.08 2.39 -5.90
CA ASN A 30 11.62 2.57 -4.55
C ASN A 30 12.27 1.29 -3.98
N ASN A 31 12.49 0.27 -4.81
CA ASN A 31 13.07 -1.02 -4.41
C ASN A 31 12.34 -1.71 -3.24
N ILE A 32 11.03 -1.47 -3.10
CA ILE A 32 10.19 -2.10 -2.09
C ILE A 32 9.75 -3.48 -2.60
N ILE A 33 10.35 -4.52 -2.03
CA ILE A 33 10.03 -5.91 -2.32
C ILE A 33 9.04 -6.41 -1.26
N LEU A 34 7.83 -6.76 -1.70
CA LEU A 34 6.78 -7.31 -0.85
C LEU A 34 6.29 -8.64 -1.41
N PRO A 35 5.89 -9.60 -0.56
CA PRO A 35 5.46 -10.91 -1.02
C PRO A 35 4.16 -10.83 -1.83
N CYS A 36 3.96 -11.77 -2.75
CA CYS A 36 2.77 -11.88 -3.60
C CYS A 36 1.54 -12.42 -2.84
N ARG A 37 1.30 -11.93 -1.63
CA ARG A 37 0.16 -12.29 -0.76
C ARG A 37 -0.49 -11.03 -0.19
N LEU A 38 -1.51 -11.22 0.66
CA LEU A 38 -2.10 -10.15 1.46
C LEU A 38 -1.03 -9.49 2.33
N LEU A 39 -1.08 -8.17 2.40
CA LEU A 39 -0.12 -7.36 3.13
C LEU A 39 -0.61 -7.22 4.57
N CYS A 40 0.19 -7.71 5.51
CA CYS A 40 -0.02 -7.52 6.93
C CYS A 40 0.20 -6.05 7.32
N PRO A 41 -0.32 -5.59 8.48
CA PRO A 41 -0.16 -4.21 8.93
C PRO A 41 1.29 -3.70 8.92
N LYS A 42 2.26 -4.57 9.25
CA LYS A 42 3.70 -4.25 9.18
C LYS A 42 4.15 -3.90 7.76
N GLU A 43 3.71 -4.67 6.76
CA GLU A 43 4.05 -4.45 5.34
C GLU A 43 3.34 -3.20 4.79
N GLN A 44 2.08 -3.00 5.17
CA GLN A 44 1.33 -1.77 4.83
C GLN A 44 2.04 -0.52 5.37
N SER A 45 2.58 -0.59 6.60
CA SER A 45 3.28 0.54 7.23
C SER A 45 4.53 0.99 6.46
N ILE A 46 5.20 0.08 5.74
CA ILE A 46 6.34 0.43 4.89
C ILE A 46 5.85 1.34 3.76
N ILE A 47 4.77 0.95 3.08
CA ILE A 47 4.16 1.71 1.99
C ILE A 47 3.73 3.09 2.49
N TYR A 48 3.00 3.15 3.60
CA TYR A 48 2.49 4.41 4.16
C TYR A 48 3.61 5.35 4.63
N LYS A 49 4.69 4.81 5.20
CA LYS A 49 5.84 5.63 5.58
C LYS A 49 6.60 6.15 4.36
N THR A 50 6.70 5.37 3.28
CA THR A 50 7.42 5.79 2.07
C THR A 50 6.63 6.80 1.23
N PHE A 51 5.33 6.59 1.02
CA PHE A 51 4.51 7.42 0.11
C PHE A 51 3.59 8.41 0.82
N GLY A 52 3.65 8.46 2.16
CA GLY A 52 2.71 9.21 2.98
C GLY A 52 1.46 8.39 3.30
N TYR A 53 0.83 8.71 4.42
CA TYR A 53 -0.42 8.07 4.82
C TYR A 53 -1.54 8.52 3.86
N PRO A 54 -2.29 7.59 3.25
CA PRO A 54 -3.40 7.97 2.41
C PRO A 54 -4.44 8.72 3.24
N GLY A 55 -4.70 9.96 2.86
CA GLY A 55 -5.85 10.72 3.34
C GLY A 55 -7.05 10.22 2.56
N LEU A 56 -7.80 9.30 3.14
CA LEU A 56 -8.97 8.62 2.56
C LEU A 56 -9.85 9.62 1.77
N THR A 57 -9.65 9.71 0.45
CA THR A 57 -10.51 10.51 -0.42
C THR A 57 -11.69 9.62 -0.78
N LEU A 58 -12.82 9.86 -0.09
CA LEU A 58 -14.13 9.27 -0.40
C LEU A 58 -14.59 9.70 -1.79
#